data_AF-K6GBY0-F1
#
_entry.id   AF-K6GBY0-F1
#
_cell.length_a   1.000
_cell.length_b   1.000
_cell.length_c   1.000
_cell.angle_alpha   90.00
_cell.angle_beta   90.00
_cell.angle_gamma   90.00
#
_symmetry.space_group_name_H-M   'P 1'
#
loop_
_entity.id
_entity.type
_entity.pdbx_description
1 polymer ?
#
loop_
_entity_poly.entity_id
_entity_poly.type
_entity_poly.pdbx_seq_one_letter_code
_entity_poly.pdbx_strand_id
1 'polypeptide(L)'
;MPAATPAAVDILDALLRADDDTPYPGEQDLARLIRRAAAPPPRTPAAPPPLAAVPVQPKPPKPRARKRKATHYLAPELADRLDAAAQGLSTLAGQAPQASRRIAKSAVVEAALALALADFEAKAAASPLAGRLLPRT
;
A
#
# COMPACT_ATOMS: atom_id res chain seq x y z
N MET A 1 54.27 -38.54 -13.72
CA MET A 1 53.20 -38.03 -14.61
C MET A 1 52.10 -37.44 -13.73
N PRO A 2 52.11 -36.14 -13.39
CA PRO A 2 50.97 -35.54 -12.70
C PRO A 2 49.92 -35.09 -13.73
N ALA A 3 48.68 -35.53 -13.52
CA ALA A 3 47.53 -35.16 -14.33
C ALA A 3 47.15 -33.69 -14.08
N ALA A 4 46.97 -32.93 -15.17
CA ALA A 4 46.51 -31.56 -15.11
C ALA A 4 45.04 -31.52 -14.65
N THR A 5 44.78 -30.80 -13.56
CA THR A 5 43.43 -30.43 -13.12
C THR A 5 42.74 -29.58 -14.19
N PRO A 6 41.47 -29.84 -14.55
CA PRO A 6 40.74 -28.98 -15.49
C PRO A 6 40.57 -27.59 -14.87
N ALA A 7 40.88 -26.56 -15.65
CA ALA A 7 40.74 -25.16 -15.26
C ALA A 7 39.29 -24.91 -14.79
N ALA A 8 39.14 -24.30 -13.61
CA ALA A 8 37.86 -23.90 -13.08
C ALA A 8 37.19 -22.98 -14.10
N VAL A 9 36.05 -23.40 -14.63
CA VAL A 9 35.22 -22.55 -15.49
C VAL A 9 34.87 -21.32 -14.67
N ASP A 10 35.25 -20.14 -15.16
CA ASP A 10 34.88 -18.88 -14.55
C ASP A 10 33.38 -18.67 -14.77
N ILE A 11 32.61 -19.06 -13.76
CA ILE A 11 31.15 -19.02 -13.76
C ILE A 11 30.66 -17.59 -13.98
N LEU A 12 31.40 -16.58 -13.49
CA LEU A 12 31.02 -15.18 -13.68
C LEU A 12 31.17 -14.80 -15.17
N ASP A 13 32.30 -15.13 -15.79
CA ASP A 13 32.53 -14.86 -17.21
C ASP A 13 31.54 -15.62 -18.12
N ALA A 14 31.12 -16.82 -17.70
CA ALA A 14 30.09 -17.61 -18.39
C ALA A 14 28.68 -17.00 -18.28
N LEU A 15 28.32 -16.43 -17.11
CA LEU A 15 27.03 -15.77 -16.91
C LEU A 15 26.97 -14.40 -17.60
N LEU A 16 28.08 -13.66 -17.66
CA LEU A 16 28.12 -12.36 -18.33
C LEU A 16 28.13 -12.47 -19.86
N ARG A 17 28.59 -13.60 -20.42
CA ARG A 17 28.56 -13.86 -21.87
C ARG A 17 27.32 -14.60 -22.36
N ALA A 18 26.43 -15.01 -21.45
CA ALA A 18 25.14 -15.55 -21.83
C ALA A 18 24.27 -14.38 -22.33
N ASP A 19 24.41 -14.06 -23.62
CA ASP A 19 23.45 -13.22 -24.32
C ASP A 19 22.14 -14.00 -24.39
N ASP A 20 21.30 -13.78 -23.37
CA ASP A 20 19.94 -14.31 -23.34
C ASP A 20 19.09 -13.44 -24.27
N ASP A 21 19.10 -13.77 -25.56
CA ASP A 21 18.20 -13.20 -26.59
C ASP A 21 16.73 -13.67 -26.40
N THR A 22 16.40 -14.24 -25.24
CA THR A 22 15.03 -14.61 -24.89
C THR A 22 14.20 -13.34 -24.68
N PRO A 23 13.17 -13.08 -25.51
CA PRO A 23 12.34 -11.89 -25.37
C PRO A 23 11.67 -11.88 -24.00
N TYR A 24 11.84 -10.80 -23.24
CA TYR A 24 11.26 -10.72 -21.90
C TYR A 24 9.73 -10.64 -22.01
N PRO A 25 8.97 -11.46 -21.27
CA PRO A 25 7.52 -11.42 -21.33
C PRO A 25 7.00 -10.03 -20.94
N GLY A 26 6.33 -9.35 -21.87
CA GLY A 26 5.80 -7.99 -21.69
C GLY A 26 6.70 -6.86 -22.20
N GLU A 27 7.86 -7.15 -22.78
CA GLU A 27 8.78 -6.14 -23.35
C GLU A 27 8.09 -5.28 -24.42
N GLN A 28 7.28 -5.90 -25.29
CA GLN A 28 6.53 -5.21 -26.33
C GLN A 28 5.45 -4.27 -25.78
N ASP A 29 4.86 -4.60 -24.63
CA ASP A 29 3.83 -3.77 -23.99
C ASP A 29 4.48 -2.58 -23.29
N LEU A 30 5.60 -2.80 -22.60
CA LEU A 30 6.42 -1.74 -22.04
C LEU A 30 6.92 -0.78 -23.14
N ALA A 31 7.44 -1.31 -24.25
CA ALA A 31 7.90 -0.50 -25.38
C ALA A 31 6.77 0.32 -26.02
N ARG A 32 5.53 -0.20 -26.04
CA ARG A 32 4.34 0.55 -26.48
C ARG A 32 3.97 1.65 -25.49
N LEU A 33 4.03 1.38 -24.18
CA LEU A 33 3.75 2.36 -23.14
C LEU A 33 4.75 3.53 -23.17
N ILE A 34 6.04 3.23 -23.29
CA ILE A 34 7.11 4.22 -23.39
C ILE A 34 6.89 5.12 -24.60
N ARG A 35 6.61 4.52 -25.78
CA ARG A 35 6.34 5.31 -27.00
C ARG A 35 5.11 6.20 -26.87
N ARG A 36 4.05 5.72 -26.23
CA ARG A 36 2.84 6.51 -25.97
C ARG A 36 3.08 7.67 -25.01
N ALA A 37 3.88 7.45 -23.96
CA ALA A 37 4.22 8.47 -22.98
C ALA A 37 5.18 9.54 -23.54
N ALA A 38 6.09 9.14 -24.44
CA ALA A 38 7.03 10.03 -25.10
C ALA A 38 6.43 10.79 -26.29
N ALA A 39 5.24 10.42 -26.75
CA ALA A 39 4.58 11.11 -27.85
C ALA A 39 4.13 12.52 -27.43
N PRO A 40 4.49 13.58 -28.19
CA PRO A 40 4.00 14.92 -27.92
C PRO A 40 2.46 14.96 -28.05
N PRO A 41 1.77 15.76 -27.22
CA PRO A 41 0.32 15.84 -27.28
C PRO A 41 -0.13 16.28 -28.68
N PRO A 42 -1.22 15.70 -29.21
CA PRO A 42 -1.74 16.12 -30.51
C PRO A 42 -2.08 17.61 -30.46
N ARG A 43 -1.48 18.38 -31.37
CA ARG A 43 -1.86 19.77 -31.60
C ARG A 43 -3.26 19.76 -32.21
N THR A 44 -4.27 19.97 -31.37
CA THR A 44 -5.63 20.24 -31.85
C THR A 44 -5.60 21.52 -32.68
N PRO A 45 -6.21 21.57 -33.88
CA PRO A 45 -6.43 22.84 -34.56
C PRO A 45 -7.24 23.75 -33.64
N ALA A 46 -6.82 25.00 -33.53
CA ALA A 46 -7.42 25.99 -32.64
C ALA A 46 -8.92 26.13 -32.98
N ALA A 47 -9.78 25.86 -32.01
CA ALA A 47 -11.18 26.24 -32.07
C ALA A 47 -11.30 27.77 -32.09
N PRO A 48 -12.34 28.34 -32.72
CA PRO A 48 -12.64 29.77 -32.58
C PRO A 48 -12.83 30.13 -31.10
N PRO A 49 -12.49 31.36 -30.69
CA PRO A 49 -12.45 31.73 -29.29
C PRO A 49 -13.84 31.57 -28.66
N PRO A 50 -13.98 30.83 -27.54
CA PRO A 50 -15.25 30.78 -26.84
C PRO A 50 -15.52 32.14 -26.21
N LEU A 51 -16.75 32.65 -26.36
CA LEU A 51 -17.27 33.74 -25.54
C LEU A 51 -17.02 33.39 -24.07
N ALA A 52 -16.39 34.33 -23.36
CA ALA A 52 -15.80 34.16 -22.04
C ALA A 52 -16.68 33.31 -21.10
N ALA A 53 -16.28 32.06 -20.89
CA ALA A 53 -16.80 31.25 -19.81
C ALA A 53 -16.34 31.89 -18.49
N VAL A 54 -17.31 32.28 -17.67
CA VAL A 54 -17.06 32.78 -16.31
C VAL A 54 -16.24 31.72 -15.58
N PRO A 55 -15.07 32.07 -15.01
CA PRO A 55 -14.24 31.10 -14.31
C PRO A 55 -15.01 30.61 -13.08
N VAL A 56 -15.40 29.34 -13.09
CA VAL A 56 -15.93 28.64 -11.91
C VAL A 56 -14.80 28.61 -10.90
N GLN A 57 -14.88 29.48 -9.89
CA GLN A 57 -13.87 29.52 -8.85
C GLN A 57 -13.82 28.15 -8.14
N PRO A 58 -12.62 27.53 -8.02
CA PRO A 58 -12.48 26.26 -7.32
C PRO A 58 -12.88 26.46 -5.85
N LYS A 59 -13.91 25.73 -5.41
CA LYS A 59 -14.30 25.69 -4.00
C LYS A 59 -13.06 25.31 -3.15
N PRO A 60 -12.78 26.05 -2.07
CA PRO A 60 -11.62 25.74 -1.24
C PRO A 60 -11.76 24.33 -0.64
N PRO A 61 -10.67 23.53 -0.63
CA PRO A 61 -10.70 22.19 -0.07
C PRO A 61 -11.04 22.26 1.43
N LYS A 62 -12.03 21.48 1.86
CA LYS A 62 -12.38 21.36 3.28
C LYS A 62 -11.13 20.97 4.08
N PRO A 63 -10.87 21.60 5.24
CA PRO A 63 -9.71 21.27 6.06
C PRO A 63 -9.82 19.82 6.51
N ARG A 64 -8.84 19.00 6.10
CA ARG A 64 -8.74 17.61 6.56
C ARG A 64 -8.29 17.62 8.02
N ALA A 65 -8.97 16.86 8.87
CA ALA A 65 -8.58 16.68 10.26
C ALA A 65 -7.11 16.23 10.33
N ARG A 66 -6.32 16.91 11.18
CA ARG A 66 -4.90 16.60 11.36
C ARG A 66 -4.76 15.28 12.11
N LYS A 67 -4.19 14.27 11.46
CA LYS A 67 -3.87 12.98 12.10
C LYS A 67 -2.53 13.09 12.83
N ARG A 68 -2.45 12.55 14.05
CA ARG A 68 -1.19 12.39 14.79
C ARG A 68 -0.63 10.99 14.55
N LYS A 69 0.65 10.90 14.16
CA LYS A 69 1.35 9.62 14.07
C LYS A 69 1.90 9.25 15.44
N ALA A 70 1.73 7.99 15.83
CA ALA A 70 2.38 7.38 16.98
C ALA A 70 2.95 6.02 16.57
N THR A 71 4.08 5.65 17.16
CA THR A 71 4.72 4.34 16.95
C THR A 71 4.58 3.55 18.24
N HIS A 72 4.03 2.34 18.15
CA HIS A 72 3.83 1.44 19.29
C HIS A 72 4.47 0.09 18.98
N TYR A 73 5.13 -0.49 19.99
CA TYR A 73 5.60 -1.86 19.91
C TYR A 73 4.45 -2.81 20.17
N LEU A 74 4.35 -3.86 19.34
CA LEU A 74 3.38 -4.94 19.48
C LEU A 74 4.16 -6.25 19.63
N ALA A 75 3.64 -7.18 20.42
CA ALA A 75 4.14 -8.55 20.41
C ALA A 75 3.99 -9.14 18.99
N PRO A 76 4.94 -9.99 18.53
CA PRO A 76 4.89 -10.56 17.18
C PRO A 76 3.53 -11.22 16.85
N GLU A 77 3.04 -12.07 17.75
CA GLU A 77 1.75 -12.75 17.61
C GLU A 77 0.57 -11.77 17.49
N LEU A 78 0.63 -10.63 18.17
CA LEU A 78 -0.42 -9.61 18.08
C LEU A 78 -0.37 -8.87 16.74
N ALA A 79 0.82 -8.65 16.19
CA ALA A 79 0.98 -8.08 14.86
C ALA A 79 0.42 -9.02 13.78
N ASP A 80 0.69 -10.32 13.87
CA ASP A 80 0.14 -11.32 12.95
C ASP A 80 -1.39 -11.38 13.02
N ARG A 81 -1.95 -11.34 14.24
CA ARG A 81 -3.40 -11.28 14.45
C ARG A 81 -4.03 -10.01 13.88
N LEU A 82 -3.35 -8.86 13.98
CA LEU A 82 -3.79 -7.60 13.38
C LEU A 82 -3.82 -7.71 11.85
N ASP A 83 -2.83 -8.37 11.26
CA ASP A 83 -2.75 -8.58 9.82
C ASP A 83 -3.87 -9.48 9.31
N ALA A 84 -4.09 -10.61 9.98
CA ALA A 84 -5.20 -11.51 9.70
C ALA A 84 -6.55 -10.81 9.84
N ALA A 85 -6.73 -9.99 10.88
CA ALA A 85 -7.96 -9.22 11.08
C ALA A 85 -8.21 -8.20 9.96
N ALA A 86 -7.18 -7.46 9.54
CA ALA A 86 -7.30 -6.49 8.44
C ALA A 86 -7.64 -7.17 7.11
N GLN A 87 -7.06 -8.35 6.86
CA GLN A 87 -7.39 -9.17 5.69
C GLN A 87 -8.83 -9.68 5.75
N GLY A 88 -9.23 -10.29 6.86
CA GLY A 88 -10.60 -10.81 7.07
C GLY A 88 -11.66 -9.71 6.89
N LEU A 89 -11.43 -8.53 7.48
CA LEU A 89 -12.30 -7.38 7.30
C LEU A 89 -12.35 -6.90 5.84
N SER A 90 -11.21 -6.92 5.13
CA SER A 90 -11.18 -6.55 3.71
C SER A 90 -11.96 -7.53 2.84
N THR A 91 -11.90 -8.83 3.15
CA THR A 91 -12.71 -9.86 2.47
C THR A 91 -14.20 -9.65 2.70
N LEU A 92 -14.60 -9.38 3.95
CA LEU A 92 -16.00 -9.07 4.28
C LEU A 92 -16.49 -7.79 3.59
N ALA A 93 -15.65 -6.75 3.51
CA ALA A 93 -15.98 -5.52 2.81
C ALA A 93 -16.11 -5.73 1.29
N GLY A 94 -15.27 -6.57 0.69
CA GLY A 94 -15.34 -6.90 -0.74
C GLY A 94 -16.62 -7.65 -1.16
N GLN A 95 -17.35 -8.24 -0.21
CA GLN A 95 -18.68 -8.82 -0.45
C GLN A 95 -19.78 -7.75 -0.53
N ALA A 96 -19.52 -6.52 -0.08
CA ALA A 96 -20.47 -5.42 -0.16
C ALA A 96 -20.31 -4.66 -1.48
N PRO A 97 -21.40 -4.42 -2.24
CA PRO A 97 -21.36 -3.81 -3.57
C PRO A 97 -20.84 -2.36 -3.61
N GLN A 98 -20.65 -1.71 -2.46
CA GLN A 98 -20.15 -0.33 -2.35
C GLN A 98 -18.77 -0.19 -1.70
N ALA A 99 -18.17 -1.25 -1.16
CA ALA A 99 -16.96 -1.15 -0.33
C ALA A 99 -15.72 -1.76 -1.00
N SER A 100 -15.28 -1.20 -2.12
CA SER A 100 -14.05 -1.65 -2.80
C SER A 100 -12.76 -1.16 -2.14
N ARG A 101 -12.83 -0.49 -0.97
CA ARG A 101 -11.66 0.16 -0.36
C ARG A 101 -10.97 -0.79 0.62
N ARG A 102 -9.70 -1.10 0.32
CA ARG A 102 -8.81 -1.85 1.22
C ARG A 102 -8.79 -1.23 2.61
N ILE A 103 -9.02 -2.04 3.64
CA ILE A 103 -8.97 -1.62 5.04
C ILE A 103 -7.50 -1.59 5.48
N ALA A 104 -7.04 -0.44 5.94
CA ALA A 104 -5.68 -0.27 6.43
C ALA A 104 -5.54 -0.76 7.88
N LYS A 105 -4.37 -1.30 8.25
CA LYS A 105 -4.08 -1.73 9.64
C LYS A 105 -4.32 -0.61 10.66
N SER A 106 -3.94 0.62 10.30
CA SER A 106 -4.16 1.79 11.16
C SER A 106 -5.64 2.07 11.44
N ALA A 107 -6.54 1.77 10.49
CA ALA A 107 -7.98 1.93 10.71
C ALA A 107 -8.51 0.88 11.70
N VAL A 108 -7.99 -0.35 11.64
CA VAL A 108 -8.33 -1.41 12.61
C VAL A 108 -7.83 -1.03 14.01
N VAL A 109 -6.61 -0.53 14.13
CA VAL A 109 -6.03 -0.07 15.41
C VAL A 109 -6.82 1.11 15.97
N GLU A 110 -7.14 2.11 15.14
CA GLU A 110 -7.93 3.28 15.54
C GLU A 110 -9.31 2.87 16.06
N ALA A 111 -10.02 1.98 15.36
CA ALA A 111 -11.32 1.48 15.78
C ALA A 111 -11.24 0.65 17.07
N ALA A 112 -10.25 -0.25 17.18
CA ALA A 112 -10.08 -1.09 18.37
C ALA A 112 -9.75 -0.24 19.62
N LEU A 113 -8.90 0.78 19.48
CA LEU A 113 -8.59 1.70 20.57
C LEU A 113 -9.81 2.52 20.97
N ALA A 114 -10.57 3.05 20.02
CA ALA A 114 -11.79 3.80 20.31
C ALA A 114 -12.80 2.94 21.09
N LEU A 115 -13.01 1.69 20.68
CA LEU A 115 -13.89 0.75 21.39
C LEU A 115 -13.39 0.44 22.80
N ALA A 116 -12.09 0.19 22.97
CA ALA A 116 -11.51 -0.14 24.27
C ALA A 116 -11.55 1.06 25.24
N LEU A 117 -11.31 2.28 24.73
CA LEU A 117 -11.39 3.50 25.53
C LEU A 117 -12.83 3.84 25.91
N ALA A 118 -13.78 3.73 24.99
CA ALA A 118 -15.20 3.94 25.28
C ALA A 118 -15.71 2.96 26.35
N ASP A 119 -15.29 1.68 26.28
CA ASP A 119 -15.65 0.68 27.30
C ASP A 119 -15.02 0.99 28.66
N PHE A 120 -13.76 1.46 28.68
CA PHE A 120 -13.11 1.94 29.90
C PHE A 120 -13.81 3.17 30.48
N GLU A 121 -14.18 4.14 29.67
CA GLU A 121 -14.90 5.34 30.11
C GLU A 121 -16.26 4.98 30.72
N ALA A 122 -16.95 3.97 30.16
CA ALA A 122 -18.25 3.52 30.66
C ALA A 122 -18.16 2.68 31.95
N LYS A 123 -17.13 1.83 32.09
CA LYS A 123 -17.05 0.80 33.15
C LYS A 123 -15.93 1.02 34.16
N ALA A 124 -15.03 1.96 33.88
CA ALA A 124 -13.83 2.26 34.68
C ALA A 124 -13.07 0.97 35.07
N ALA A 125 -12.92 0.73 36.38
CA ALA A 125 -12.20 -0.41 36.94
C ALA A 125 -12.78 -1.78 36.55
N ALA A 126 -14.06 -1.84 36.18
CA ALA A 126 -14.70 -3.08 35.72
C ALA A 126 -14.45 -3.40 34.24
N SER A 127 -13.78 -2.52 33.50
CA SER A 127 -13.48 -2.76 32.08
C SER A 127 -12.42 -3.86 31.90
N PRO A 128 -12.44 -4.59 30.76
CA PRO A 128 -11.39 -5.56 30.43
C PRO A 128 -10.00 -4.93 30.34
N LEU A 129 -9.93 -3.65 29.98
CA LEU A 129 -8.68 -2.89 29.92
C LEU A 129 -8.08 -2.72 31.31
N ALA A 130 -8.89 -2.29 32.29
CA ALA A 130 -8.45 -2.17 33.68
C ALA A 130 -8.02 -3.52 34.25
N GLY A 131 -8.80 -4.59 34.01
CA GLY A 131 -8.48 -5.93 34.49
C GLY A 131 -7.21 -6.55 33.89
N ARG A 132 -6.70 -6.01 32.77
CA ARG A 132 -5.42 -6.43 32.16
C ARG A 132 -4.22 -5.59 32.59
N LEU A 133 -4.42 -4.29 32.84
CA LEU A 133 -3.32 -3.35 33.11
C LEU A 133 -3.09 -3.10 34.60
N LEU A 134 -4.13 -3.24 35.42
CA LEU A 134 -4.00 -3.07 36.86
C LEU A 134 -3.53 -4.39 37.50
N PRO A 135 -2.63 -4.31 38.49
CA PRO A 135 -2.24 -5.48 39.26
C PRO A 135 -3.46 -6.05 39.99
N ARG A 136 -3.62 -7.37 39.95
CA ARG A 136 -4.57 -8.06 40.83
C ARG A 136 -3.97 -8.03 42.23
N THR A 137 -4.49 -7.14 43.07
CA THR A 137 -4.22 -7.12 44.52
C THR A 137 -4.86 -8.31 45.20
#